data_AF-A0ABD3M7K7-F1
#
_entry.id   AF-A0ABD3M7K7-F1
#
_cell.length_a   1.000
_cell.length_b   1.000
_cell.length_c   1.000
_cell.angle_alpha   90.00
_cell.angle_beta   90.00
_cell.angle_gamma   90.00
#
_symmetry.space_group_name_H-M   'P 1'
#
loop_
_entity.id
_entity.type
_entity.pdbx_description
1 polymer ?
#
loop_
_entity_poly.entity_id
_entity_poly.type
_entity_poly.pdbx_seq_one_letter_code
_entity_poly.pdbx_strand_id
1 'polypeptide(L)'
;MLIGFLSQGGPFHPKHGGGRFTSLSNVKNGGVNEFNCTSILPPLHPFLAFLVHYSIAISTIYAVHDAFFFDMQARDETSNLKYDDASTTTPTQRQVRISQFLFIYTAILFIARYISSYHAGRLRHHSVLYELTWLCNSTLVMSCISYGAWNIDHWLFRKRPLIATSCSVAVSIDQILWYVDLIVWSVTGKFPFGVTKYLAWKQTLWIDRFTCTHHLWTIPLLFYAENGPITWKSFQLSVYIVTCHVMLSRWLTPHVIQCETKTTATKTSNGSNGKSANGIAKDTDPNHYRYLNVNLSHELWRDIKLPFLQVSKDNPTAFIYFIRLLMRWNLFNALAFAAILLPLSLVL
;
A
#
# COMPACT_ATOMS: atom_id res chain seq x y z
N MET A 1 13.38 -14.97 -17.04
CA MET A 1 13.23 -13.55 -17.41
C MET A 1 12.61 -12.67 -16.29
N LEU A 2 12.17 -13.22 -15.15
CA LEU A 2 11.53 -12.45 -14.05
C LEU A 2 12.49 -11.92 -12.96
N ILE A 3 13.76 -12.38 -12.94
CA ILE A 3 14.70 -12.12 -11.82
C ILE A 3 15.25 -10.68 -11.85
N GLY A 4 15.27 -10.02 -13.02
CA GLY A 4 15.72 -8.63 -13.16
C GLY A 4 14.81 -7.59 -12.48
N PHE A 5 13.53 -7.91 -12.26
CA PHE A 5 12.56 -7.04 -11.56
C PHE A 5 12.84 -6.91 -10.06
N LEU A 6 13.68 -7.77 -9.50
CA LEU A 6 13.93 -7.80 -8.07
C LEU A 6 15.05 -6.84 -7.66
N SER A 7 16.03 -6.58 -8.53
CA SER A 7 17.16 -5.68 -8.25
C SER A 7 16.74 -4.21 -8.25
N GLN A 8 16.22 -3.74 -7.12
CA GLN A 8 16.22 -2.32 -6.77
C GLN A 8 16.94 -2.19 -5.44
N GLY A 9 18.27 -2.13 -5.49
CA GLY A 9 19.01 -1.38 -4.48
C GLY A 9 18.56 0.07 -4.62
N GLY A 10 17.66 0.51 -3.75
CA GLY A 10 17.18 1.88 -3.75
C GLY A 10 18.36 2.86 -3.64
N PRO A 11 18.34 4.03 -4.31
CA PRO A 11 19.35 5.05 -4.12
C PRO A 11 19.45 5.42 -2.64
N PHE A 12 20.69 5.56 -2.15
CA PHE A 12 21.04 5.97 -0.79
C PHE A 12 20.16 7.16 -0.33
N HIS A 13 19.18 6.89 0.52
CA HIS A 13 18.33 7.92 1.07
C HIS A 13 19.12 8.76 2.10
N PRO A 14 19.27 10.09 1.97
CA PRO A 14 20.16 10.91 2.80
C PRO A 14 19.84 10.92 4.31
N LYS A 15 18.60 10.61 4.72
CA LYS A 15 18.19 10.55 6.14
C LYS A 15 18.54 9.24 6.86
N HIS A 16 18.97 8.21 6.16
CA HIS A 16 19.60 7.08 6.81
C HIS A 16 21.10 7.38 6.81
N GLY A 17 21.69 7.52 8.00
CA GLY A 17 23.13 7.55 8.18
C GLY A 17 23.76 6.23 7.73
N GLY A 18 23.65 5.93 6.43
CA GLY A 18 24.41 4.89 5.77
C GLY A 18 25.87 5.21 6.04
N GLY A 19 26.54 4.25 6.69
CA GLY A 19 27.94 4.36 7.04
C GLY A 19 28.75 4.87 5.85
N ARG A 20 29.74 5.71 6.15
CA ARG A 20 30.81 6.07 5.23
C ARG A 20 31.29 4.81 4.50
N PHE A 21 30.82 4.58 3.28
CA PHE A 21 31.78 4.26 2.26
C PHE A 21 32.54 5.55 2.04
N THR A 22 33.73 5.60 2.61
CA THR A 22 34.75 6.57 2.25
C THR A 22 34.71 6.75 0.74
N SER A 23 34.43 7.99 0.33
CA SER A 23 34.69 8.49 -1.01
C SER A 23 36.12 8.08 -1.37
N LEU A 24 36.26 7.00 -2.13
CA LEU A 24 37.48 6.68 -2.87
C LEU A 24 37.53 7.61 -4.08
N SER A 25 37.54 8.93 -3.82
CA SER A 25 37.84 9.97 -4.81
C SER A 25 39.35 10.10 -5.03
N ASN A 26 40.09 9.00 -4.89
CA ASN A 26 41.53 8.93 -5.17
C ASN A 26 41.95 7.58 -5.78
N VAL A 27 41.06 6.91 -6.52
CA VAL A 27 41.48 5.85 -7.45
C VAL A 27 41.59 6.48 -8.84
N LYS A 28 42.77 7.02 -9.11
CA LYS A 28 43.24 7.21 -10.49
C LYS A 28 43.33 5.82 -11.13
N ASN A 29 42.72 5.67 -12.30
CA ASN A 29 42.97 4.62 -13.29
C ASN A 29 42.90 3.17 -12.79
N GLY A 30 41.70 2.59 -12.81
CA GLY A 30 41.49 1.14 -12.76
C GLY A 30 40.01 0.84 -12.91
N GLY A 31 39.64 0.13 -13.96
CA GLY A 31 38.25 -0.02 -14.44
C GLY A 31 37.24 -0.31 -13.34
N VAL A 32 36.38 0.68 -13.08
CA VAL A 32 35.19 0.51 -12.24
C VAL A 32 34.10 0.02 -13.16
N ASN A 33 33.70 -1.25 -12.99
CA ASN A 33 32.46 -1.77 -13.53
C ASN A 33 31.31 -0.97 -12.89
N GLU A 34 30.87 0.07 -13.58
CA GLU A 34 29.58 0.72 -13.37
C GLU A 34 28.52 -0.38 -13.41
N PHE A 35 28.00 -0.76 -12.24
CA PHE A 35 26.77 -1.53 -12.17
C PHE A 35 25.65 -0.60 -12.64
N ASN A 36 25.52 -0.50 -13.96
CA ASN A 36 24.37 0.04 -14.66
C ASN A 36 23.18 -0.84 -14.29
N CYS A 37 22.53 -0.52 -13.17
CA CYS A 37 21.22 -1.04 -12.84
C CYS A 37 20.21 -0.33 -13.76
N THR A 38 20.32 -0.62 -15.06
CA THR A 38 19.35 -0.20 -16.06
C THR A 38 18.06 -0.93 -15.72
N SER A 39 17.11 -0.20 -15.13
CA SER A 39 15.72 -0.63 -15.14
C SER A 39 15.36 -0.91 -16.61
N ILE A 40 15.13 -2.18 -16.94
CA ILE A 40 14.91 -2.67 -18.31
C ILE A 40 13.72 -1.95 -18.98
N LEU A 41 12.84 -1.34 -18.18
CA LEU A 41 11.71 -0.54 -18.65
C LEU A 41 11.70 0.81 -17.92
N PRO A 42 11.38 1.91 -18.64
CA PRO A 42 11.09 3.18 -17.98
C PRO A 42 9.88 3.02 -17.04
N PRO A 43 9.81 3.79 -15.95
CA PRO A 43 8.65 3.74 -15.06
C PRO A 43 7.37 4.03 -15.86
N LEU A 44 6.37 3.17 -15.70
CA LEU A 44 5.07 3.35 -16.34
C LEU A 44 4.45 4.67 -15.89
N HIS A 45 3.83 5.38 -16.83
CA HIS A 45 3.09 6.61 -16.53
C HIS A 45 2.09 6.35 -15.38
N PRO A 46 1.96 7.25 -14.38
CA PRO A 46 1.16 6.98 -13.17
C PRO A 46 -0.28 6.55 -13.46
N PHE A 47 -0.91 7.13 -14.49
CA PHE A 47 -2.25 6.76 -14.94
C PHE A 47 -2.32 5.33 -15.48
N LEU A 48 -1.35 4.94 -16.31
CA LEU A 48 -1.31 3.59 -16.86
C LEU A 48 -1.01 2.56 -15.76
N ALA A 49 -0.08 2.88 -14.85
CA ALA A 49 0.21 2.05 -13.68
C ALA A 49 -1.03 1.83 -12.81
N PHE A 50 -1.80 2.88 -12.55
CA PHE A 50 -3.06 2.81 -11.81
C PHE A 50 -4.08 1.87 -12.48
N LEU A 51 -4.31 2.05 -13.79
CA LEU A 51 -5.25 1.21 -14.55
C LEU A 51 -4.82 -0.26 -14.62
N VAL A 52 -3.53 -0.51 -14.87
CA VAL A 52 -2.96 -1.86 -14.92
C VAL A 52 -3.03 -2.53 -13.56
N HIS A 53 -2.71 -1.80 -12.47
CA HIS A 53 -2.77 -2.32 -11.10
C HIS A 53 -4.17 -2.82 -10.77
N TYR A 54 -5.20 -1.99 -10.94
CA TYR A 54 -6.58 -2.37 -10.63
C TYR A 54 -7.11 -3.46 -11.57
N SER A 55 -6.85 -3.36 -12.88
CA SER A 55 -7.28 -4.38 -13.85
C SER A 55 -6.73 -5.77 -13.51
N ILE A 56 -5.44 -5.86 -13.19
CA ILE A 56 -4.82 -7.14 -12.84
C ILE A 56 -5.28 -7.59 -11.46
N ALA A 57 -5.18 -6.74 -10.43
CA ALA A 57 -5.52 -7.13 -9.06
C ALA A 57 -6.96 -7.63 -8.94
N ILE A 58 -7.92 -6.88 -9.48
CA ILE A 58 -9.34 -7.27 -9.45
C ILE A 58 -9.53 -8.61 -10.17
N SER A 59 -9.05 -8.74 -11.40
CA SER A 59 -9.28 -9.94 -12.22
C SER A 59 -8.66 -11.19 -11.59
N THR A 60 -7.41 -11.10 -11.10
CA THR A 60 -6.70 -12.26 -10.56
C THR A 60 -7.25 -12.68 -9.20
N ILE A 61 -7.55 -11.73 -8.31
CA ILE A 61 -8.14 -12.03 -7.00
C ILE A 61 -9.51 -12.70 -7.16
N TYR A 62 -10.34 -12.20 -8.08
CA TYR A 62 -11.65 -12.79 -8.35
C TYR A 62 -11.54 -14.17 -9.00
N ALA A 63 -10.61 -14.36 -9.94
CA ALA A 63 -10.36 -15.67 -10.55
C ALA A 63 -9.88 -16.70 -9.52
N VAL A 64 -8.97 -16.31 -8.61
CA VAL A 64 -8.48 -17.20 -7.53
C VAL A 64 -9.58 -17.50 -6.52
N HIS A 65 -10.39 -16.50 -6.14
CA HIS A 65 -11.56 -16.73 -5.32
C HIS A 65 -12.48 -17.79 -5.95
N ASP A 66 -12.82 -17.63 -7.22
CA ASP A 66 -13.76 -18.52 -7.90
C ASP A 66 -13.19 -19.93 -8.12
N ALA A 67 -11.88 -20.04 -8.41
CA ALA A 67 -11.23 -21.32 -8.64
C ALA A 67 -11.04 -22.15 -7.36
N PHE A 68 -10.76 -21.51 -6.22
CA PHE A 68 -10.33 -22.23 -5.01
C PHE A 68 -11.32 -22.14 -3.85
N PHE A 69 -12.23 -21.17 -3.83
CA PHE A 69 -13.09 -20.89 -2.68
C PHE A 69 -14.59 -20.97 -2.99
N PHE A 70 -15.00 -20.79 -4.24
CA PHE A 70 -16.43 -20.81 -4.63
C PHE A 70 -17.04 -22.22 -4.57
N ASP A 71 -16.35 -23.26 -5.06
CA ASP A 71 -16.88 -24.64 -5.07
C ASP A 71 -16.94 -25.27 -3.67
N MET A 72 -16.13 -24.80 -2.71
CA MET A 72 -16.18 -25.32 -1.34
C MET A 72 -17.39 -24.82 -0.55
N GLN A 73 -17.88 -23.61 -0.83
CA GLN A 73 -19.03 -23.06 -0.09
C GLN A 73 -20.32 -23.83 -0.43
N ALA A 74 -20.50 -24.21 -1.69
CA ALA A 74 -21.61 -25.04 -2.13
C ALA A 74 -21.60 -26.47 -1.52
N ARG A 75 -20.41 -27.01 -1.21
CA ARG A 75 -20.25 -28.34 -0.60
C ARG A 75 -20.47 -28.35 0.92
N ASP A 76 -20.03 -27.31 1.62
CA ASP A 76 -20.28 -27.17 3.07
C ASP A 76 -21.78 -27.01 3.35
N GLU A 77 -22.50 -26.26 2.52
CA GLU A 77 -23.97 -26.06 2.63
C GLU A 77 -24.77 -27.35 2.35
N THR A 78 -24.29 -28.24 1.48
CA THR A 78 -24.98 -29.52 1.19
C THR A 78 -24.83 -30.56 2.31
N SER A 79 -23.85 -30.40 3.20
CA SER A 79 -23.63 -31.32 4.34
C SER A 79 -24.49 -31.00 5.57
N ASN A 80 -25.03 -29.78 5.68
CA ASN A 80 -25.90 -29.34 6.77
C ASN A 80 -27.31 -29.05 6.25
N LEU A 81 -28.07 -30.12 5.98
CA LEU A 81 -29.53 -30.23 5.95
C LEU A 81 -30.37 -28.93 5.82
N LYS A 82 -31.05 -28.82 4.66
CA LYS A 82 -32.46 -28.44 4.56
C LYS A 82 -32.85 -27.02 5.00
N TYR A 83 -32.10 -26.00 4.56
CA TYR A 83 -32.63 -24.65 4.44
C TYR A 83 -32.92 -24.35 2.97
N ASP A 84 -34.20 -24.37 2.60
CA ASP A 84 -34.70 -23.78 1.37
C ASP A 84 -34.37 -22.28 1.43
N ASP A 85 -33.25 -21.84 0.86
CA ASP A 85 -33.06 -20.41 0.70
C ASP A 85 -32.32 -20.05 -0.58
N ALA A 86 -33.10 -19.54 -1.52
CA ALA A 86 -32.62 -18.73 -2.64
C ALA A 86 -31.95 -17.41 -2.17
N SER A 87 -31.72 -17.19 -0.87
CA SER A 87 -31.03 -16.03 -0.27
C SER A 87 -29.51 -16.05 -0.36
N THR A 88 -28.86 -17.16 -0.72
CA THR A 88 -27.38 -17.22 -0.74
C THR A 88 -26.78 -16.40 -1.89
N THR A 89 -27.46 -16.33 -3.04
CA THR A 89 -27.00 -15.57 -4.22
C THR A 89 -27.35 -14.09 -4.18
N THR A 90 -28.43 -13.70 -3.49
CA THR A 90 -28.87 -12.30 -3.45
C THR A 90 -28.14 -11.52 -2.35
N PRO A 91 -27.63 -10.31 -2.63
CA PRO A 91 -27.00 -9.48 -1.60
C PRO A 91 -28.06 -8.99 -0.62
N THR A 92 -27.74 -9.00 0.68
CA THR A 92 -28.66 -8.46 1.68
C THR A 92 -28.81 -6.95 1.48
N GLN A 93 -29.95 -6.37 1.88
CA GLN A 93 -30.16 -4.91 1.79
C GLN A 93 -29.06 -4.12 2.52
N ARG A 94 -28.48 -4.72 3.57
CA ARG A 94 -27.34 -4.16 4.31
C ARG A 94 -26.08 -4.12 3.45
N GLN A 95 -25.72 -5.24 2.82
CA GLN A 95 -24.59 -5.34 1.89
C GLN A 95 -24.76 -4.36 0.72
N VAL A 96 -25.99 -4.21 0.20
CA VAL A 96 -26.31 -3.27 -0.87
C VAL A 96 -26.01 -1.83 -0.47
N ARG A 97 -26.52 -1.38 0.68
CA ARG A 97 -26.30 -0.02 1.18
C ARG A 97 -24.81 0.26 1.43
N ILE A 98 -24.10 -0.69 2.02
CA ILE A 98 -22.68 -0.54 2.33
C ILE A 98 -21.84 -0.51 1.06
N SER A 99 -22.15 -1.37 0.09
CA SER A 99 -21.55 -1.36 -1.25
C SER A 99 -21.68 0.02 -1.93
N GLN A 100 -22.89 0.58 -1.92
CA GLN A 100 -23.17 1.91 -2.49
C GLN A 100 -22.40 3.00 -1.75
N PHE A 101 -22.39 2.98 -0.41
CA PHE A 101 -21.62 3.91 0.39
C PHE A 101 -20.12 3.85 0.06
N LEU A 102 -19.54 2.64 0.03
CA LEU A 102 -18.13 2.43 -0.28
C LEU A 102 -17.78 2.94 -1.69
N PHE A 103 -18.64 2.73 -2.67
CA PHE A 103 -18.44 3.25 -4.02
C PHE A 103 -18.44 4.78 -4.06
N ILE A 104 -19.46 5.41 -3.46
CA ILE A 104 -19.56 6.88 -3.40
C ILE A 104 -18.35 7.47 -2.67
N TYR A 105 -18.00 6.89 -1.51
CA TYR A 105 -16.84 7.32 -0.74
C TYR A 105 -15.54 7.17 -1.53
N THR A 106 -15.33 6.05 -2.22
CA THR A 106 -14.13 5.79 -3.03
C THR A 106 -14.02 6.77 -4.20
N ALA A 107 -15.14 7.05 -4.89
CA ALA A 107 -15.18 8.02 -5.97
C ALA A 107 -14.80 9.42 -5.46
N ILE A 108 -15.39 9.86 -4.34
CA ILE A 108 -15.05 11.13 -3.69
C ILE A 108 -13.58 11.16 -3.29
N LEU A 109 -13.07 10.09 -2.66
CA LEU A 109 -11.68 9.99 -2.24
C LEU A 109 -10.72 10.14 -3.43
N PHE A 110 -10.98 9.42 -4.52
CA PHE A 110 -10.11 9.40 -5.70
C PHE A 110 -10.13 10.76 -6.38
N ILE A 111 -11.31 11.32 -6.62
CA ILE A 111 -11.48 12.64 -7.25
C ILE A 111 -10.84 13.73 -6.39
N ALA A 112 -11.13 13.76 -5.09
CA ALA A 112 -10.65 14.82 -4.22
C ALA A 112 -9.12 14.77 -4.05
N ARG A 113 -8.53 13.58 -3.90
CA ARG A 113 -7.06 13.44 -3.85
C ARG A 113 -6.41 13.80 -5.19
N TYR A 114 -7.01 13.39 -6.30
CA TYR A 114 -6.50 13.71 -7.63
C TYR A 114 -6.52 15.21 -7.92
N ILE A 115 -7.66 15.89 -7.69
CA ILE A 115 -7.78 17.35 -7.85
C ILE A 115 -6.81 18.07 -6.91
N SER A 116 -6.77 17.67 -5.63
CA SER A 116 -5.86 18.26 -4.66
C SER A 116 -4.39 18.11 -5.04
N SER A 117 -4.02 17.05 -5.76
CA SER A 117 -2.65 16.82 -6.22
C SER A 117 -2.14 17.92 -7.16
N TYR A 118 -3.00 18.52 -7.98
CA TYR A 118 -2.62 19.62 -8.87
C TYR A 118 -2.21 20.87 -8.11
N HIS A 119 -2.88 21.16 -7.00
CA HIS A 119 -2.57 22.30 -6.14
C HIS A 119 -1.36 22.08 -5.25
N ALA A 120 -1.00 20.83 -4.98
CA ALA A 120 0.04 20.46 -4.05
C ALA A 120 1.44 20.32 -4.69
N GLY A 121 1.56 20.62 -5.99
CA GLY A 121 2.82 20.65 -6.72
C GLY A 121 3.10 19.40 -7.56
N ARG A 122 4.07 19.53 -8.47
CA ARG A 122 4.37 18.55 -9.52
C ARG A 122 4.70 17.15 -8.99
N LEU A 123 5.53 17.05 -7.94
CA LEU A 123 5.87 15.75 -7.35
C LEU A 123 4.64 14.98 -6.85
N ARG A 124 3.72 15.69 -6.19
CA ARG A 124 2.49 15.07 -5.69
C ARG A 124 1.55 14.69 -6.82
N HIS A 125 1.44 15.52 -7.84
CA HIS A 125 0.65 15.21 -9.02
C HIS A 125 1.10 13.90 -9.69
N HIS A 126 2.41 13.68 -9.79
CA HIS A 126 2.95 12.43 -10.35
C HIS A 126 2.86 11.22 -9.40
N SER A 127 2.73 11.44 -8.08
CA SER A 127 2.66 10.33 -7.12
C SER A 127 1.25 9.87 -6.77
N VAL A 128 0.25 10.75 -6.87
CA VAL A 128 -1.08 10.52 -6.30
C VAL A 128 -1.73 9.25 -6.84
N LEU A 129 -1.58 8.95 -8.13
CA LEU A 129 -2.20 7.79 -8.75
C LEU A 129 -1.59 6.47 -8.26
N TYR A 130 -0.29 6.44 -7.93
CA TYR A 130 0.29 5.30 -7.21
C TYR A 130 -0.23 5.23 -5.77
N GLU A 131 -0.45 6.39 -5.12
CA GLU A 131 -1.00 6.42 -3.77
C GLU A 131 -2.46 5.97 -3.69
N LEU A 132 -3.21 6.05 -4.80
CA LEU A 132 -4.56 5.49 -4.88
C LEU A 132 -4.57 3.96 -5.04
N THR A 133 -3.42 3.31 -5.26
CA THR A 133 -3.31 1.83 -5.29
C THR A 133 -2.87 1.22 -3.96
N TRP A 134 -2.80 2.01 -2.88
CA TRP A 134 -2.61 1.46 -1.53
C TRP A 134 -3.69 0.45 -1.17
N LEU A 135 -3.31 -0.58 -0.42
CA LEU A 135 -4.16 -1.72 -0.10
C LEU A 135 -5.42 -1.31 0.67
N CYS A 136 -5.34 -0.26 1.50
CA CYS A 136 -6.50 0.34 2.16
C CYS A 136 -7.50 0.93 1.15
N ASN A 137 -7.03 1.67 0.13
CA ASN A 137 -7.89 2.20 -0.95
C ASN A 137 -8.44 1.07 -1.82
N SER A 138 -7.60 0.08 -2.16
CA SER A 138 -8.03 -1.08 -2.92
C SER A 138 -9.05 -1.93 -2.16
N THR A 139 -8.97 -1.99 -0.83
CA THR A 139 -9.98 -2.65 0.00
C THR A 139 -11.36 -2.01 -0.16
N LEU A 140 -11.44 -0.68 -0.29
CA LEU A 140 -12.71 0.01 -0.52
C LEU A 140 -13.31 -0.37 -1.89
N VAL A 141 -12.48 -0.36 -2.95
CA VAL A 141 -12.87 -0.77 -4.32
C VAL A 141 -13.29 -2.24 -4.35
N MET A 142 -12.45 -3.12 -3.82
CA MET A 142 -12.71 -4.56 -3.85
C MET A 142 -13.97 -4.89 -3.06
N SER A 143 -14.19 -4.27 -1.89
CA SER A 143 -15.37 -4.53 -1.07
C SER A 143 -16.66 -4.03 -1.71
N CYS A 144 -16.65 -2.86 -2.37
CA CYS A 144 -17.84 -2.36 -3.07
C CYS A 144 -18.22 -3.23 -4.27
N ILE A 145 -17.26 -3.80 -5.01
CA ILE A 145 -17.55 -4.73 -6.09
C ILE A 145 -18.04 -6.08 -5.50
N SER A 146 -17.39 -6.55 -4.44
CA SER A 146 -17.60 -7.89 -3.87
C SER A 146 -18.97 -8.07 -3.22
N TYR A 147 -19.58 -7.02 -2.68
CA TYR A 147 -20.94 -7.16 -2.13
C TYR A 147 -22.03 -7.25 -3.21
N GLY A 148 -21.70 -7.10 -4.50
CA GLY A 148 -22.56 -7.52 -5.62
C GLY A 148 -23.87 -6.74 -5.78
N ALA A 149 -23.91 -5.49 -5.33
CA ALA A 149 -25.12 -4.68 -5.18
C ALA A 149 -25.58 -3.91 -6.44
N TRP A 150 -25.14 -4.35 -7.63
CA TRP A 150 -25.12 -3.49 -8.82
C TRP A 150 -26.24 -3.76 -9.82
N ASN A 151 -27.04 -4.82 -9.63
CA ASN A 151 -28.04 -5.28 -10.61
C ASN A 151 -27.47 -5.44 -12.04
N ILE A 152 -26.16 -5.69 -12.14
CA ILE A 152 -25.47 -5.95 -13.40
C ILE A 152 -25.16 -7.43 -13.46
N ASP A 153 -25.72 -8.12 -14.44
CA ASP A 153 -25.43 -9.53 -14.70
C ASP A 153 -24.08 -9.67 -15.41
N HIS A 154 -23.01 -9.48 -14.65
CA HIS A 154 -21.64 -9.67 -15.12
C HIS A 154 -20.82 -10.36 -14.04
N TRP A 155 -19.91 -11.24 -14.46
CA TRP A 155 -19.07 -12.04 -13.57
C TRP A 155 -18.39 -11.21 -12.48
N LEU A 156 -17.89 -10.02 -12.84
CA LEU A 156 -17.22 -9.12 -11.91
C LEU A 156 -18.14 -8.63 -10.78
N PHE A 157 -19.43 -8.43 -11.01
CA PHE A 157 -20.36 -7.87 -10.03
C PHE A 157 -21.16 -8.93 -9.26
N ARG A 158 -20.79 -10.21 -9.38
CA ARG A 158 -21.36 -11.27 -8.54
C ARG A 158 -20.93 -11.11 -7.08
N LYS A 159 -21.86 -11.37 -6.16
CA LYS A 159 -21.66 -11.39 -4.71
C LYS A 159 -20.55 -12.38 -4.31
N ARG A 160 -19.50 -11.86 -3.66
CA ARG A 160 -18.31 -12.56 -3.14
C ARG A 160 -17.87 -11.97 -1.78
N PRO A 161 -18.70 -12.05 -0.73
CA PRO A 161 -18.40 -11.49 0.59
C PRO A 161 -17.04 -11.94 1.16
N LEU A 162 -16.61 -13.16 0.84
CA LEU A 162 -15.30 -13.67 1.23
C LEU A 162 -14.15 -12.76 0.77
N ILE A 163 -14.24 -12.14 -0.42
CA ILE A 163 -13.21 -11.19 -0.88
C ILE A 163 -13.19 -9.96 0.03
N ALA A 164 -14.34 -9.41 0.42
CA ALA A 164 -14.42 -8.22 1.29
C ALA A 164 -13.85 -8.51 2.70
N THR A 165 -14.19 -9.66 3.29
CA THR A 165 -13.61 -10.07 4.58
C THR A 165 -12.11 -10.36 4.45
N SER A 166 -11.66 -10.95 3.35
CA SER A 166 -10.23 -11.16 3.08
C SER A 166 -9.45 -9.85 2.93
N CYS A 167 -10.04 -8.84 2.28
CA CYS A 167 -9.45 -7.50 2.23
C CYS A 167 -9.35 -6.87 3.62
N SER A 168 -10.34 -7.08 4.49
CA SER A 168 -10.30 -6.64 5.90
C SER A 168 -9.11 -7.25 6.64
N VAL A 169 -8.88 -8.56 6.47
CA VAL A 169 -7.71 -9.25 7.05
C VAL A 169 -6.41 -8.71 6.44
N ALA A 170 -6.38 -8.47 5.13
CA ALA A 170 -5.20 -8.00 4.41
C ALA A 170 -4.68 -6.63 4.90
N VAL A 171 -5.57 -5.74 5.35
CA VAL A 171 -5.26 -4.41 5.89
C VAL A 171 -5.25 -4.34 7.42
N SER A 172 -5.49 -5.46 8.10
CA SER A 172 -5.81 -5.49 9.53
C SER A 172 -4.70 -4.92 10.42
N ILE A 173 -3.46 -5.35 10.22
CA ILE A 173 -2.35 -4.86 11.06
C ILE A 173 -2.18 -3.35 10.94
N ASP A 174 -2.28 -2.79 9.73
CA ASP A 174 -2.13 -1.35 9.52
C ASP A 174 -3.24 -0.57 10.24
N GLN A 175 -4.50 -1.01 10.12
CA GLN A 175 -5.63 -0.37 10.79
C GLN A 175 -5.60 -0.52 12.32
N ILE A 176 -5.10 -1.65 12.84
CA ILE A 176 -4.93 -1.83 14.29
C ILE A 176 -3.84 -0.90 14.83
N LEU A 177 -2.69 -0.79 14.14
CA LEU A 177 -1.65 0.15 14.53
C LEU A 177 -2.13 1.60 14.48
N TRP A 178 -3.06 1.91 13.57
CA TRP A 178 -3.78 3.18 13.53
C TRP A 178 -4.57 3.46 14.81
N TYR A 179 -5.35 2.49 15.30
CA TYR A 179 -6.09 2.64 16.56
C TYR A 179 -5.15 2.88 17.74
N VAL A 180 -4.08 2.10 17.85
CA VAL A 180 -3.11 2.23 18.95
C VAL A 180 -2.42 3.58 18.90
N ASP A 181 -1.96 4.02 17.73
CA ASP A 181 -1.28 5.30 17.57
C ASP A 181 -2.19 6.47 17.95
N LEU A 182 -3.46 6.48 17.52
CA LEU A 182 -4.38 7.57 17.82
C LEU A 182 -4.79 7.63 19.29
N ILE A 183 -5.03 6.47 19.92
CA ILE A 183 -5.37 6.39 21.34
C ILE A 183 -4.18 6.87 22.19
N VAL A 184 -2.97 6.40 21.90
CA VAL A 184 -1.79 6.82 22.66
C VAL A 184 -1.46 8.29 22.40
N TRP A 185 -1.64 8.76 21.17
CA TRP A 185 -1.42 10.16 20.83
C TRP A 185 -2.42 11.10 21.52
N SER A 186 -3.70 10.73 21.63
CA SER A 186 -4.69 11.57 22.31
C SER A 186 -4.42 11.73 23.80
N VAL A 187 -3.83 10.72 24.45
CA VAL A 187 -3.48 10.75 25.88
C VAL A 187 -2.09 11.38 26.12
N THR A 188 -1.11 11.11 25.26
CA THR A 188 0.31 11.41 25.54
C THR A 188 0.96 12.41 24.58
N GLY A 189 0.31 12.74 23.46
CA GLY A 189 0.89 13.52 22.38
C GLY A 189 1.96 12.79 21.56
N LYS A 190 2.20 11.49 21.79
CA LYS A 190 3.24 10.69 21.11
C LYS A 190 2.61 9.58 20.24
N PHE A 191 3.24 9.30 19.11
CA PHE A 191 2.90 8.15 18.25
C PHE A 191 3.87 6.99 18.54
N PRO A 192 3.44 5.91 19.23
CA PRO A 192 4.31 4.80 19.60
C PRO A 192 4.89 4.07 18.38
N PHE A 193 4.09 3.85 17.33
CA PHE A 193 4.54 3.22 16.09
C PHE A 193 4.83 4.26 15.00
N GLY A 194 3.99 5.29 14.90
CA GLY A 194 4.15 6.37 13.94
C GLY A 194 3.47 6.12 12.58
N VAL A 195 2.65 5.08 12.47
CA VAL A 195 1.85 4.78 11.27
C VAL A 195 0.88 5.94 10.95
N THR A 196 0.35 6.61 11.98
CA THR A 196 -0.56 7.77 11.79
C THR A 196 0.12 9.12 11.99
N LYS A 197 1.44 9.14 12.19
CA LYS A 197 2.19 10.36 12.51
C LYS A 197 2.02 11.44 11.46
N TYR A 198 1.81 11.04 10.21
CA TYR A 198 1.63 11.96 9.09
C TYR A 198 0.40 12.86 9.23
N LEU A 199 -0.61 12.48 10.02
CA LEU A 199 -1.78 13.33 10.28
C LEU A 199 -1.41 14.61 11.03
N ALA A 200 -0.36 14.56 11.86
CA ALA A 200 0.13 15.70 12.63
C ALA A 200 1.08 16.60 11.81
N TRP A 201 1.50 16.20 10.61
CA TRP A 201 2.39 17.02 9.78
C TRP A 201 1.63 18.24 9.22
N LYS A 202 2.27 19.41 9.31
CA LYS A 202 1.70 20.66 8.75
C LYS A 202 1.51 20.58 7.23
N GLN A 203 2.31 19.76 6.55
CA GLN A 203 2.27 19.56 5.11
C GLN A 203 1.13 18.64 4.65
N THR A 204 0.57 17.82 5.53
CA THR A 204 -0.53 16.92 5.19
C THR A 204 -1.81 17.73 5.00
N LEU A 205 -2.33 17.75 3.77
CA LEU A 205 -3.51 18.52 3.44
C LEU A 205 -4.73 18.01 4.19
N TRP A 206 -5.65 18.91 4.50
CA TRP A 206 -6.87 18.56 5.24
C TRP A 206 -7.68 17.48 4.52
N ILE A 207 -7.72 17.52 3.18
CA ILE A 207 -8.39 16.48 2.38
C ILE A 207 -7.74 15.11 2.55
N ASP A 208 -6.41 15.03 2.70
CA ASP A 208 -5.74 13.75 2.93
C ASP A 208 -6.11 13.20 4.29
N ARG A 209 -6.16 14.06 5.31
CA ARG A 209 -6.56 13.71 6.69
C ARG A 209 -7.99 13.20 6.75
N PHE A 210 -8.91 13.85 6.03
CA PHE A 210 -10.30 13.42 5.97
C PHE A 210 -10.43 12.09 5.21
N THR A 211 -9.78 11.99 4.05
CA THR A 211 -9.88 10.79 3.21
C THR A 211 -9.15 9.59 3.78
N CYS A 212 -8.19 9.72 4.70
CA CYS A 212 -7.59 8.57 5.39
C CYS A 212 -8.39 8.11 6.62
N THR A 213 -9.51 8.77 6.97
CA THR A 213 -10.36 8.29 8.09
C THR A 213 -10.94 6.91 7.85
N HIS A 214 -10.93 6.40 6.61
CA HIS A 214 -11.33 5.02 6.31
C HIS A 214 -10.48 3.98 7.04
N HIS A 215 -9.24 4.29 7.44
CA HIS A 215 -8.46 3.41 8.30
C HIS A 215 -9.13 3.14 9.67
N LEU A 216 -10.09 3.99 10.08
CA LEU A 216 -10.80 3.84 11.34
C LEU A 216 -12.04 2.96 11.23
N TRP A 217 -12.81 3.15 10.17
CA TRP A 217 -14.15 2.57 10.07
C TRP A 217 -14.27 1.43 9.07
N THR A 218 -13.27 1.17 8.22
CA THR A 218 -13.38 0.14 7.16
C THR A 218 -13.62 -1.25 7.75
N ILE A 219 -12.76 -1.72 8.67
CA ILE A 219 -12.93 -3.05 9.28
C ILE A 219 -14.29 -3.19 9.99
N PRO A 220 -14.70 -2.29 10.91
CA PRO A 220 -16.02 -2.35 11.53
C PRO A 220 -17.18 -2.37 10.53
N LEU A 221 -17.09 -1.55 9.48
CA LEU A 221 -18.14 -1.46 8.45
C LEU A 221 -18.26 -2.76 7.64
N LEU A 222 -17.14 -3.39 7.27
CA LEU A 222 -17.12 -4.64 6.53
C LEU A 222 -17.62 -5.82 7.39
N PHE A 223 -17.35 -5.81 8.70
CA PHE A 223 -17.88 -6.82 9.63
C PHE A 223 -19.39 -6.67 9.77
N TYR A 224 -19.85 -5.43 9.94
CA TYR A 224 -21.28 -5.12 9.99
C TYR A 224 -22.02 -5.54 8.70
N ALA A 225 -21.38 -5.35 7.54
CA ALA A 225 -21.91 -5.77 6.24
C ALA A 225 -22.02 -7.29 6.12
N GLU A 226 -21.02 -8.02 6.59
CA GLU A 226 -20.97 -9.48 6.50
C GLU A 226 -22.00 -10.14 7.41
N ASN A 227 -22.17 -9.63 8.64
CA ASN A 227 -23.11 -10.19 9.61
C ASN A 227 -22.89 -11.69 9.84
N GLY A 228 -21.62 -12.09 9.91
CA GLY A 228 -21.22 -13.47 10.08
C GLY A 228 -19.74 -13.58 10.49
N PRO A 229 -19.34 -14.75 11.03
CA PRO A 229 -17.98 -14.95 11.50
C PRO A 229 -17.00 -14.95 10.34
N ILE A 230 -15.83 -14.34 10.56
CA ILE A 230 -14.75 -14.42 9.59
C ILE A 230 -14.12 -15.79 9.67
N THR A 231 -13.91 -16.39 8.51
CA THR A 231 -13.41 -17.77 8.41
C THR A 231 -11.90 -17.80 8.14
N TRP A 232 -11.29 -18.96 8.33
CA TRP A 232 -9.89 -19.18 7.95
C TRP A 232 -9.64 -18.99 6.45
N LYS A 233 -10.66 -19.22 5.61
CA LYS A 233 -10.62 -18.97 4.17
C LYS A 233 -10.34 -17.49 3.89
N SER A 234 -10.85 -16.58 4.71
CA SER A 234 -10.59 -15.14 4.59
C SER A 234 -9.10 -14.81 4.80
N PHE A 235 -8.46 -15.47 5.78
CA PHE A 235 -7.02 -15.32 5.98
C PHE A 235 -6.22 -15.88 4.80
N GLN A 236 -6.53 -17.09 4.33
CA GLN A 236 -5.84 -17.71 3.18
C GLN A 236 -5.90 -16.84 1.92
N LEU A 237 -7.09 -16.33 1.58
CA LEU A 237 -7.25 -15.44 0.43
C LEU A 237 -6.57 -14.08 0.69
N SER A 238 -6.52 -13.58 1.93
CA SER A 238 -5.79 -12.35 2.26
C SER A 238 -4.29 -12.44 1.95
N VAL A 239 -3.67 -13.62 2.16
CA VAL A 239 -2.25 -13.85 1.83
C VAL A 239 -2.02 -13.67 0.33
N TYR A 240 -2.94 -14.17 -0.50
CA TYR A 240 -2.90 -13.98 -1.95
C TYR A 240 -3.09 -12.50 -2.33
N ILE A 241 -4.09 -11.83 -1.74
CA ILE A 241 -4.38 -10.41 -1.98
C ILE A 241 -3.14 -9.54 -1.68
N VAL A 242 -2.53 -9.71 -0.50
CA VAL A 242 -1.31 -8.98 -0.12
C VAL A 242 -0.19 -9.25 -1.12
N THR A 243 0.07 -10.52 -1.42
CA THR A 243 1.15 -10.93 -2.34
C THR A 243 0.97 -10.32 -3.72
N CYS A 244 -0.26 -10.36 -4.25
CA CYS A 244 -0.62 -9.77 -5.54
C CYS A 244 -0.37 -8.24 -5.55
N HIS A 245 -0.84 -7.53 -4.52
CA HIS A 245 -0.66 -6.09 -4.42
C HIS A 245 0.80 -5.66 -4.27
N VAL A 246 1.61 -6.38 -3.46
CA VAL A 246 3.03 -6.06 -3.29
C VAL A 246 3.78 -6.30 -4.60
N MET A 247 3.50 -7.41 -5.30
CA MET A 247 4.08 -7.73 -6.61
C MET A 247 3.75 -6.67 -7.65
N LEU A 248 2.48 -6.27 -7.76
CA LEU A 248 2.04 -5.23 -8.69
C LEU A 248 2.66 -3.88 -8.34
N SER A 249 2.68 -3.48 -7.08
CA SER A 249 3.30 -2.21 -6.68
C SER A 249 4.80 -2.20 -6.96
N ARG A 250 5.52 -3.29 -6.72
CA ARG A 250 6.95 -3.38 -7.02
C ARG A 250 7.23 -3.34 -8.53
N TRP A 251 6.34 -3.88 -9.34
CA TRP A 251 6.47 -3.84 -10.80
C TRP A 251 6.12 -2.47 -11.38
N LEU A 252 5.04 -1.85 -10.89
CA LEU A 252 4.42 -0.68 -11.54
C LEU A 252 4.82 0.66 -10.90
N THR A 253 5.28 0.67 -9.64
CA THR A 253 5.56 1.90 -8.89
C THR A 253 7.06 2.20 -8.88
N PRO A 254 7.50 3.41 -9.26
CA PRO A 254 8.89 3.80 -9.13
C PRO A 254 9.25 3.97 -7.65
N HIS A 255 10.45 3.54 -7.26
CA HIS A 255 10.96 3.67 -5.89
C HIS A 255 11.00 5.14 -5.42
N VAL A 256 11.43 6.05 -6.30
CA VAL A 256 11.50 7.50 -6.05
C VAL A 256 11.07 8.26 -7.30
N ILE A 257 10.31 9.34 -7.11
CA ILE A 257 10.07 10.36 -8.12
C ILE A 257 10.98 11.56 -7.82
N GLN A 258 11.78 12.00 -8.79
CA GLN A 258 12.63 13.18 -8.69
C GLN A 258 12.07 14.29 -9.59
N CYS A 259 12.06 15.53 -9.10
CA CYS A 259 11.81 16.69 -9.95
C CYS A 259 13.15 17.28 -10.37
N GLU A 260 13.40 17.40 -11.68
CA GLU A 260 14.55 18.14 -12.18
C GLU A 260 14.50 19.58 -11.66
N THR A 261 15.46 19.93 -10.81
CA THR A 261 15.78 21.34 -10.57
C THR A 261 16.41 21.84 -11.86
N LYS A 262 15.73 22.77 -12.54
CA LYS A 262 16.42 23.62 -13.51
C LYS A 262 17.41 24.45 -12.71
N THR A 263 18.62 23.94 -12.55
CA THR A 263 19.75 24.73 -12.08
C THR A 263 20.00 25.73 -13.20
N THR A 264 19.34 26.88 -13.13
CA THR A 264 19.74 28.06 -13.89
C THR A 264 21.14 28.38 -13.38
N ALA A 265 22.14 27.83 -14.06
CA ALA A 265 23.52 28.18 -13.84
C ALA A 265 23.66 29.63 -14.30
N THR A 266 23.31 30.57 -13.41
CA THR A 266 23.70 31.96 -13.54
C THR A 266 25.21 31.93 -13.39
N LYS A 267 25.92 31.83 -14.52
CA LYS A 267 27.35 32.13 -14.60
C LYS A 267 27.52 33.61 -14.26
N THR A 268 27.52 33.94 -12.98
CA THR A 268 28.17 35.18 -12.52
C THR A 268 29.67 34.89 -12.54
N SER A 269 30.26 35.02 -13.72
CA SER A 269 31.71 35.13 -13.87
C SER A 269 32.14 36.48 -13.29
N ASN A 270 32.31 36.57 -11.98
CA ASN A 270 33.12 37.60 -11.37
C ASN A 270 34.16 36.94 -10.49
N GLY A 271 35.39 36.96 -11.00
CA GLY A 271 36.56 36.44 -10.31
C GLY A 271 36.76 37.14 -8.98
N SER A 272 36.99 36.36 -7.94
CA SER A 272 37.90 36.74 -6.87
C SER A 272 38.41 35.47 -6.19
N ASN A 273 39.73 35.40 -6.05
CA ASN A 273 40.46 34.37 -5.34
C ASN A 273 40.04 34.36 -3.87
N GLY A 274 39.04 33.56 -3.52
CA GLY A 274 38.65 33.28 -2.15
C GLY A 274 38.59 31.78 -1.94
N LYS A 275 39.39 31.26 -1.00
CA LYS A 275 39.31 29.88 -0.49
C LYS A 275 37.85 29.55 -0.13
N SER A 276 37.15 28.89 -1.05
CA SER A 276 35.81 28.38 -0.80
C SER A 276 35.95 27.10 0.01
N ALA A 277 35.58 27.19 1.29
CA ALA A 277 35.37 26.02 2.12
C ALA A 277 34.25 25.20 1.47
N ASN A 278 34.60 24.01 0.96
CA ASN A 278 33.69 23.01 0.41
C ASN A 278 32.76 22.45 1.50
N GLY A 279 31.87 23.28 2.02
CA GLY A 279 30.65 22.85 2.68
C GLY A 279 29.55 22.85 1.65
N ILE A 280 29.46 21.80 0.83
CA ILE A 280 28.23 21.51 0.09
C ILE A 280 27.19 21.22 1.18
N ALA A 281 26.49 22.26 1.61
CA ALA A 281 25.24 22.12 2.33
C ALA A 281 24.35 21.32 1.40
N LYS A 282 24.20 20.03 1.70
CA LYS A 282 23.34 19.12 0.97
C LYS A 282 21.93 19.59 1.29
N ASP A 283 21.47 20.56 0.49
CA ASP A 283 20.14 21.13 0.60
C ASP A 283 19.16 20.01 0.28
N THR A 284 18.76 19.27 1.32
CA THR A 284 17.74 18.24 1.24
C THR A 284 16.40 18.95 1.20
N ASP A 285 16.15 19.69 0.11
CA ASP A 285 14.83 20.25 -0.15
C ASP A 285 13.86 19.05 -0.25
N PRO A 286 12.90 18.91 0.69
CA PRO A 286 11.91 17.85 0.62
C PRO A 286 11.05 17.91 -0.65
N ASN A 287 11.13 19.00 -1.42
CA ASN A 287 10.46 19.17 -2.70
C ASN A 287 11.24 18.62 -3.90
N HIS A 288 12.44 18.06 -3.70
CA HIS A 288 13.27 17.56 -4.81
C HIS A 288 13.01 16.09 -5.14
N TYR A 289 12.64 15.28 -4.13
CA TYR A 289 12.36 13.86 -4.33
C TYR A 289 11.22 13.36 -3.43
N ARG A 290 10.41 12.42 -3.95
CA ARG A 290 9.37 11.73 -3.20
C ARG A 290 9.58 10.23 -3.25
N TYR A 291 9.79 9.63 -2.09
CA TYR A 291 9.88 8.18 -1.92
C TYR A 291 8.49 7.56 -1.92
N LEU A 292 8.29 6.47 -2.67
CA LEU A 292 7.01 5.79 -2.77
C LEU A 292 7.14 4.34 -2.32
N ASN A 293 6.55 4.03 -1.17
CA ASN A 293 6.49 2.67 -0.63
C ASN A 293 5.05 2.18 -0.62
N VAL A 294 4.45 2.07 -1.81
CA VAL A 294 3.06 1.64 -1.97
C VAL A 294 2.96 0.14 -1.76
N ASN A 295 2.01 -0.31 -0.92
CA ASN A 295 1.80 -1.73 -0.60
C ASN A 295 3.06 -2.45 -0.14
N LEU A 296 3.91 -1.75 0.62
CA LEU A 296 5.14 -2.34 1.14
C LEU A 296 6.03 -2.84 0.00
N SER A 297 6.05 -2.18 -1.16
CA SER A 297 6.87 -2.62 -2.29
C SER A 297 8.36 -2.64 -1.94
N HIS A 298 8.77 -1.77 -1.02
CA HIS A 298 10.17 -1.55 -0.66
C HIS A 298 10.45 -1.68 0.83
N GLU A 299 9.55 -1.33 1.74
CA GLU A 299 9.77 -1.42 3.19
C GLU A 299 8.47 -1.73 3.93
N LEU A 300 8.54 -2.27 5.16
CA LEU A 300 7.34 -2.60 5.93
C LEU A 300 6.72 -1.33 6.53
N TRP A 301 7.48 -0.64 7.38
CA TRP A 301 7.17 0.70 7.83
C TRP A 301 8.47 1.47 7.95
N ARG A 302 8.52 2.63 7.32
CA ARG A 302 9.70 3.49 7.36
C ARG A 302 9.90 4.13 8.74
N ASP A 303 8.79 4.47 9.40
CA ASP A 303 8.80 5.20 10.68
C ASP A 303 9.03 4.31 11.90
N ILE A 304 8.89 2.98 11.75
CA ILE A 304 9.08 2.04 12.86
C ILE A 304 10.57 1.72 13.04
N LYS A 305 11.08 1.99 14.24
CA LYS A 305 12.50 1.86 14.60
C LYS A 305 12.92 0.46 15.08
N LEU A 306 12.00 -0.50 15.10
CA LEU A 306 12.26 -1.86 15.58
C LEU A 306 13.25 -2.58 14.64
N PRO A 307 14.44 -2.98 15.10
CA PRO A 307 15.49 -3.52 14.23
C PRO A 307 15.04 -4.75 13.43
N PHE A 308 14.26 -5.64 14.05
CA PHE A 308 13.77 -6.85 13.40
C PHE A 308 12.79 -6.59 12.26
N LEU A 309 12.25 -5.37 12.12
CA LEU A 309 11.37 -4.96 11.02
C LEU A 309 12.12 -4.31 9.87
N GLN A 310 13.35 -3.84 10.11
CA GLN A 310 14.15 -3.10 9.14
C GLN A 310 14.96 -4.06 8.27
N VAL A 311 14.29 -4.78 7.36
CA VAL A 311 14.90 -5.75 6.43
C VAL A 311 16.10 -5.15 5.68
N SER A 312 16.04 -3.85 5.36
CA SER A 312 17.06 -3.12 4.61
C SER A 312 18.42 -3.02 5.29
N LYS A 313 18.48 -3.19 6.62
CA LYS A 313 19.75 -3.15 7.36
C LYS A 313 20.65 -4.35 7.10
N ASP A 314 20.07 -5.50 6.76
CA ASP A 314 20.82 -6.74 6.55
C ASP A 314 21.36 -6.88 5.11
N ASN A 315 21.04 -5.93 4.23
CA ASN A 315 21.36 -5.94 2.80
C ASN A 315 21.14 -7.31 2.10
N PRO A 316 19.98 -7.97 2.27
CA PRO A 316 19.76 -9.28 1.66
C PRO A 316 19.59 -9.15 0.14
N THR A 317 19.75 -10.25 -0.59
CA THR A 317 19.39 -10.30 -2.02
C THR A 317 17.91 -9.94 -2.18
N ALA A 318 17.56 -9.36 -3.33
CA ALA A 318 16.22 -8.82 -3.51
C ALA A 318 15.08 -9.85 -3.38
N PHE A 319 15.32 -11.10 -3.78
CA PHE A 319 14.35 -12.18 -3.57
C PHE A 319 14.14 -12.46 -2.07
N ILE A 320 15.23 -12.60 -1.30
CA ILE A 320 15.18 -12.82 0.14
C ILE A 320 14.52 -11.61 0.83
N TYR A 321 14.85 -10.39 0.40
CA TYR A 321 14.24 -9.16 0.87
C TYR A 321 12.72 -9.22 0.74
N PHE A 322 12.24 -9.55 -0.46
CA PHE A 322 10.83 -9.62 -0.78
C PHE A 322 10.11 -10.69 0.06
N ILE A 323 10.67 -11.89 0.15
CA ILE A 323 10.09 -12.99 0.95
C ILE A 323 10.02 -12.59 2.43
N ARG A 324 11.09 -12.02 3.01
CA ARG A 324 11.08 -11.55 4.40
C ARG A 324 10.00 -10.50 4.65
N LEU A 325 9.79 -9.61 3.70
CA LEU A 325 8.78 -8.56 3.80
C LEU A 325 7.36 -9.12 3.80
N LEU A 326 7.04 -10.00 2.84
CA LEU A 326 5.75 -10.69 2.80
C LEU A 326 5.52 -11.55 4.04
N MET A 327 6.52 -12.32 4.49
CA MET A 327 6.38 -13.17 5.66
C MET A 327 6.07 -12.35 6.91
N ARG A 328 6.76 -11.22 7.11
CA ARG A 328 6.51 -10.33 8.26
C ARG A 328 5.11 -9.74 8.22
N TRP A 329 4.67 -9.24 7.06
CA TRP A 329 3.32 -8.67 6.94
C TRP A 329 2.23 -9.72 7.18
N ASN A 330 2.34 -10.88 6.52
CA ASN A 330 1.37 -11.95 6.69
C ASN A 330 1.39 -12.54 8.11
N LEU A 331 2.54 -12.60 8.78
CA LEU A 331 2.62 -12.97 10.19
C LEU A 331 1.84 -11.99 11.06
N PHE A 332 2.00 -10.68 10.86
CA PHE A 332 1.24 -9.71 11.64
C PHE A 332 -0.25 -9.73 11.35
N ASN A 333 -0.64 -9.91 10.08
CA ASN A 333 -2.05 -10.12 9.73
C ASN A 333 -2.60 -11.41 10.33
N ALA A 334 -1.80 -12.49 10.42
CA ALA A 334 -2.22 -13.74 11.08
C ALA A 334 -2.46 -13.51 12.58
N LEU A 335 -1.58 -12.76 13.24
CA LEU A 335 -1.73 -12.39 14.65
C LEU A 335 -2.96 -11.50 14.86
N ALA A 336 -3.14 -10.47 14.04
CA ALA A 336 -4.32 -9.60 14.06
C ALA A 336 -5.62 -10.39 13.82
N PHE A 337 -5.58 -11.31 12.86
CA PHE A 337 -6.68 -12.20 12.54
C PHE A 337 -7.07 -13.07 13.74
N ALA A 338 -6.12 -13.81 14.29
CA ALA A 338 -6.38 -14.77 15.36
C ALA A 338 -6.72 -14.09 16.70
N ALA A 339 -6.05 -12.98 17.03
CA ALA A 339 -6.19 -12.34 18.35
C ALA A 339 -7.33 -11.32 18.42
N ILE A 340 -7.72 -10.70 17.30
CA ILE A 340 -8.68 -9.59 17.30
C ILE A 340 -9.85 -9.89 16.37
N LEU A 341 -9.59 -10.08 15.07
CA LEU A 341 -10.66 -10.13 14.07
C LEU A 341 -11.57 -11.34 14.25
N LEU A 342 -11.00 -12.53 14.44
CA LEU A 342 -11.77 -13.76 14.61
C LEU A 342 -12.63 -13.70 15.89
N PRO A 343 -12.10 -13.39 17.09
CA PRO A 343 -12.93 -13.21 18.28
C PRO A 343 -14.00 -12.13 18.12
N LEU A 344 -13.65 -10.98 17.53
CA LEU A 344 -14.59 -9.88 17.33
C LEU A 344 -15.75 -10.28 16.41
N SER A 345 -15.47 -11.04 15.34
CA SER A 345 -16.48 -11.54 14.42
C SER A 345 -17.41 -12.61 15.00
N LEU A 346 -17.08 -13.18 16.16
CA LEU A 346 -17.94 -14.12 16.88
C LEU A 346 -18.89 -13.40 17.87
N VAL A 347 -18.58 -12.14 18.22
CA VAL A 347 -19.33 -11.34 19.19
C VAL A 347 -20.27 -10.35 18.49
N LEU A 348 -19.86 -9.83 17.32
CA LEU A 348 -20.65 -8.94 16.46
C LEU A 348 -21.54 -9.77 15.51
#